data_AF-A0A7S0HGK2-F1
#
_entry.id   AF-A0A7S0HGK2-F1
#
_cell.length_a   1.000
_cell.length_b   1.000
_cell.length_c   1.000
_cell.angle_alpha   90.00
_cell.angle_beta   90.00
_cell.angle_gamma   90.00
#
_symmetry.space_group_name_H-M   'P 1'
#
loop_
_entity.id
_entity.type
_entity.pdbx_description
1 polymer ?
#
loop_
_entity_poly.entity_id
_entity_poly.type
_entity_poly.pdbx_seq_one_letter_code
_entity_poly.pdbx_strand_id
1 'polypeptide(L)'
;HAEPLTVYVIMADGSAHRNPPPPRMSNDMSSSSSCSSSSSFPNVPGETLFLPFHDESLWEQIRNALLPPPKNLDELTSAMQSYDSSIFQLRGLQGAISGAGGGPECKDFFSVTLPDIIHAALNLQEIMKACNLDRIPLLKEIKTSTSSFRKVVLPRVLVRSLMANMFLCTFKHQQVGEEPMPTCTFQVLLKNASAQECAKLRMFVHYFERTRGGDVPGCVALIRQKTYLDEMILENSKQPLLAISVAPDGVGFVDDACG
;
A
#
# COMPACT_ATOMS: atom_id res chain seq x y z
N HIS A 1 -24.78 18.16 -0.42
CA HIS A 1 -24.98 16.88 -1.11
C HIS A 1 -23.62 16.23 -1.30
N ALA A 2 -23.34 15.13 -0.62
CA ALA A 2 -22.09 14.40 -0.74
C ALA A 2 -22.28 13.31 -1.80
N GLU A 3 -21.58 13.42 -2.92
CA GLU A 3 -21.56 12.40 -3.96
C GLU A 3 -20.61 11.26 -3.56
N PRO A 4 -20.94 9.99 -3.87
CA PRO A 4 -20.09 8.85 -3.51
C PRO A 4 -18.84 8.81 -4.40
N LEU A 5 -17.68 9.05 -3.80
CA LEU A 5 -16.37 8.77 -4.41
C LEU A 5 -16.15 7.25 -4.43
N THR A 6 -16.10 6.65 -5.62
CA THR A 6 -15.71 5.24 -5.77
C THR A 6 -14.22 5.17 -6.10
N VAL A 7 -13.42 4.61 -5.21
CA VAL A 7 -11.99 4.34 -5.42
C VAL A 7 -11.85 2.88 -5.84
N TYR A 8 -11.42 2.63 -7.07
CA TYR A 8 -11.08 1.29 -7.54
C TYR A 8 -9.58 1.05 -7.35
N VAL A 9 -9.22 0.02 -6.59
CA VAL A 9 -7.86 -0.53 -6.58
C VAL A 9 -7.85 -1.68 -7.59
N ILE A 10 -7.26 -1.46 -8.76
CA ILE A 10 -7.10 -2.54 -9.75
C ILE A 10 -5.75 -3.19 -9.48
N MET A 11 -5.80 -4.39 -8.90
CA MET A 11 -4.65 -5.28 -8.80
C MET A 11 -4.42 -5.91 -10.18
N ALA A 12 -3.40 -5.44 -10.91
CA ALA A 12 -2.98 -6.13 -12.12
C ALA A 12 -2.25 -7.41 -11.71
N ASP A 13 -2.89 -8.56 -11.92
CA ASP A 13 -2.31 -9.86 -11.63
C ASP A 13 -1.46 -10.33 -12.81
N GLY A 14 -0.15 -10.29 -12.62
CA GLY A 14 0.84 -10.88 -13.53
C GLY A 14 1.25 -12.24 -12.99
N SER A 15 0.61 -13.29 -13.52
CA SER A 15 0.98 -14.72 -13.46
C SER A 15 1.22 -15.35 -12.09
N ALA A 16 0.23 -16.12 -11.64
CA ALA A 16 0.40 -17.22 -10.69
C ALA A 16 1.21 -18.37 -11.34
N HIS A 17 2.37 -18.71 -10.78
CA HIS A 17 3.02 -20.00 -11.05
C HIS A 17 2.56 -21.05 -10.02
N ARG A 18 1.55 -21.83 -10.40
CA ARG A 18 1.44 -23.24 -9.98
C ARG A 18 1.82 -24.08 -11.20
N ASN A 19 2.87 -24.90 -11.07
CA ASN A 19 3.35 -25.79 -12.13
C ASN A 19 2.34 -26.94 -12.40
N PRO A 20 1.81 -27.11 -13.62
CA PRO A 20 1.25 -28.38 -14.07
C PRO A 20 2.33 -29.22 -14.78
N PRO A 21 2.15 -30.55 -14.92
CA PRO A 21 3.18 -31.47 -15.40
C PRO A 21 3.46 -31.28 -16.91
N PRO A 22 4.65 -31.64 -17.40
CA PRO A 22 5.09 -31.30 -18.74
C PRO A 22 4.37 -32.13 -19.81
N PRO A 23 3.78 -31.51 -20.85
CA PRO A 23 3.39 -32.23 -22.06
C PRO A 23 4.59 -32.40 -23.00
N ARG A 24 4.56 -33.52 -23.72
CA ARG A 24 5.62 -34.06 -24.58
C ARG A 24 6.09 -33.09 -25.67
N MET A 25 7.41 -33.09 -25.88
CA MET A 25 8.11 -32.34 -26.93
C MET A 25 7.60 -32.71 -28.33
N SER A 26 7.25 -31.69 -29.11
CA SER A 26 7.43 -31.68 -30.56
C SER A 26 8.09 -30.36 -30.93
N ASN A 27 9.26 -30.47 -31.55
CA ASN A 27 10.03 -29.36 -32.09
C ASN A 27 9.21 -28.57 -33.10
N ASP A 28 9.17 -27.25 -32.97
CA ASP A 28 9.35 -26.38 -34.14
C ASP A 28 9.91 -25.02 -33.73
N MET A 29 10.83 -24.58 -34.56
CA MET A 29 11.76 -23.48 -34.36
C MET A 29 11.13 -22.14 -34.76
N SER A 30 11.73 -21.06 -34.25
CA SER A 30 11.65 -19.66 -34.69
C SER A 30 10.40 -18.84 -34.34
N SER A 31 10.52 -17.90 -33.40
CA SER A 31 10.98 -16.54 -33.71
C SER A 31 11.05 -15.70 -32.43
N SER A 32 12.13 -14.93 -32.32
CA SER A 32 12.44 -13.99 -31.25
C SER A 32 11.47 -12.81 -31.22
N SER A 33 10.81 -12.57 -30.08
CA SER A 33 10.20 -11.28 -29.77
C SER A 33 10.59 -10.86 -28.35
N SER A 34 11.66 -10.07 -28.27
CA SER A 34 12.09 -9.40 -27.05
C SER A 34 11.09 -8.29 -26.71
N CYS A 35 10.20 -8.53 -25.74
CA CYS A 35 9.35 -7.49 -25.17
C CYS A 35 10.13 -6.72 -24.10
N SER A 36 10.95 -5.77 -24.56
CA SER A 36 11.52 -4.73 -23.71
C SER A 36 10.42 -3.72 -23.36
N SER A 37 9.61 -4.02 -22.34
CA SER A 37 8.66 -3.05 -21.79
C SER A 37 9.41 -2.10 -20.86
N SER A 38 10.08 -1.10 -21.44
CA SER A 38 10.44 0.12 -20.73
C SER A 38 9.15 0.85 -20.36
N SER A 39 8.59 0.53 -19.18
CA SER A 39 7.45 1.22 -18.60
C SER A 39 7.91 2.59 -18.07
N SER A 40 8.05 3.55 -18.96
CA SER A 40 8.22 4.95 -18.56
C SER A 40 6.93 5.40 -17.86
N PHE A 41 7.01 5.64 -16.55
CA PHE A 41 5.88 6.14 -15.77
C PHE A 41 5.55 7.57 -16.24
N PRO A 42 4.28 7.88 -16.59
CA PRO A 42 3.93 9.21 -17.04
C PRO A 42 4.17 10.22 -15.91
N ASN A 43 5.01 11.21 -16.19
CA ASN A 43 5.27 12.33 -15.31
C ASN A 43 4.01 13.23 -15.31
N VAL A 44 3.17 13.11 -14.28
CA VAL A 44 1.97 13.94 -14.14
C VAL A 44 2.40 15.26 -13.50
N PRO A 45 2.32 16.42 -14.20
CA PRO A 45 2.61 17.71 -13.59
C PRO A 45 1.61 17.98 -12.45
N GLY A 46 2.10 18.17 -11.23
CA GLY A 46 1.28 18.39 -10.05
C GLY A 46 2.08 18.31 -8.74
N GLU A 47 1.41 18.58 -7.63
CA GLU A 47 1.97 18.39 -6.30
C GLU A 47 2.24 16.91 -6.04
N THR A 48 3.31 16.64 -5.30
CA THR A 48 3.85 15.31 -5.08
C THR A 48 3.83 14.97 -3.62
N LEU A 49 3.68 13.68 -3.31
CA LEU A 49 3.77 13.19 -1.95
C LEU A 49 5.12 13.59 -1.34
N PHE A 50 5.11 14.24 -0.18
CA PHE A 50 6.34 14.51 0.55
C PHE A 50 6.83 13.22 1.21
N LEU A 51 8.09 12.87 0.99
CA LEU A 51 8.70 11.64 1.47
C LEU A 51 9.71 11.97 2.57
N PRO A 52 9.91 11.09 3.55
CA PRO A 52 10.72 11.39 4.73
C PRO A 52 12.18 11.73 4.38
N PHE A 53 12.73 11.14 3.31
CA PHE A 53 14.09 11.41 2.85
C PHE A 53 14.27 12.76 2.14
N HIS A 54 13.20 13.53 1.87
CA HIS A 54 13.33 14.89 1.32
C HIS A 54 13.83 15.89 2.37
N ASP A 55 13.71 15.57 3.66
CA ASP A 55 14.27 16.35 4.78
C ASP A 55 15.48 15.59 5.32
N GLU A 56 16.68 16.00 4.92
CA GLU A 56 17.93 15.31 5.27
C GLU A 56 18.13 15.21 6.79
N SER A 57 17.78 16.27 7.53
CA SER A 57 17.93 16.32 8.99
C SER A 57 17.02 15.31 9.70
N LEU A 58 15.75 15.25 9.28
CA LEU A 58 14.80 14.25 9.77
C LEU A 58 15.23 12.84 9.37
N TRP A 59 15.72 12.66 8.14
CA TRP A 59 16.10 11.36 7.63
C TRP A 59 17.35 10.80 8.33
N GLU A 60 18.33 11.64 8.64
CA GLU A 60 19.45 11.29 9.52
C GLU A 60 18.98 10.90 10.91
N GLN A 61 18.06 11.67 11.49
CA GLN A 61 17.49 11.36 12.78
C GLN A 61 16.77 10.00 12.79
N ILE A 62 15.93 9.72 11.79
CA ILE A 62 15.24 8.44 11.61
C ILE A 62 16.25 7.29 11.47
N ARG A 63 17.29 7.46 10.62
CA ARG A 63 18.32 6.44 10.43
C ARG A 63 19.06 6.14 11.73
N ASN A 64 19.48 7.16 12.47
CA ASN A 64 20.19 7.00 13.73
C ASN A 64 19.32 6.39 14.84
N ALA A 65 18.01 6.66 14.82
CA ALA A 65 17.07 6.10 15.79
C ALA A 65 16.76 4.61 15.53
N LEU A 66 16.70 4.21 14.25
CA LEU A 66 16.32 2.86 13.85
C LEU A 66 17.51 1.94 13.57
N LEU A 67 18.74 2.46 13.56
CA LEU A 67 19.98 1.70 13.40
C LEU A 67 20.89 1.87 14.62
N PRO A 68 21.22 0.78 15.34
CA PRO A 68 20.82 -0.61 15.09
C PRO A 68 19.32 -0.86 15.38
N PRO A 69 18.71 -1.92 14.79
CA PRO A 69 17.30 -2.23 15.01
C PRO A 69 16.96 -2.42 16.50
N PRO A 70 15.86 -1.82 16.99
CA PRO A 70 15.38 -2.00 18.36
C PRO A 70 15.09 -3.48 18.68
N LYS A 71 15.46 -3.92 19.88
CA LYS A 71 15.35 -5.33 20.30
C LYS A 71 14.08 -5.64 21.07
N ASN A 72 13.35 -4.62 21.49
CA ASN A 72 12.12 -4.74 22.27
C ASN A 72 11.22 -3.52 22.04
N LEU A 73 10.01 -3.59 22.60
CA LEU A 73 8.99 -2.56 22.40
C LEU A 73 9.36 -1.21 23.01
N ASP A 74 10.07 -1.22 24.13
CA ASP A 74 10.49 0.00 24.83
C ASP A 74 11.54 0.75 23.99
N GLU A 75 12.56 0.03 23.50
CA GLU A 75 13.56 0.58 22.58
C GLU A 75 12.91 1.11 21.29
N LEU A 76 11.95 0.39 20.72
CA LEU A 76 11.24 0.85 19.51
C LEU A 76 10.42 2.12 19.80
N THR A 77 9.74 2.17 20.94
CA THR A 77 8.96 3.34 21.35
C THR A 77 9.89 4.56 21.53
N SER A 78 11.02 4.40 22.21
CA SER A 78 12.02 5.47 22.38
C SER A 78 12.67 5.90 21.06
N ALA A 79 12.94 4.95 20.15
CA ALA A 79 13.44 5.27 18.82
C ALA A 79 12.43 6.11 18.03
N MET A 80 11.17 5.68 17.97
CA MET A 80 10.11 6.41 17.27
C MET A 80 9.83 7.79 17.88
N GLN A 81 9.90 7.90 19.21
CA GLN A 81 9.77 9.16 19.95
C GLN A 81 10.78 10.22 19.55
N SER A 82 11.99 9.80 19.17
CA SER A 82 13.06 10.74 18.87
C SER A 82 12.68 11.66 17.72
N TYR A 83 12.02 11.13 16.67
CA TYR A 83 11.63 11.87 15.48
C TYR A 83 10.14 12.25 15.43
N ASP A 84 9.29 11.61 16.25
CA ASP A 84 7.89 11.97 16.43
C ASP A 84 7.48 11.92 17.91
N SER A 85 7.42 13.10 18.52
CA SER A 85 7.08 13.28 19.95
C SER A 85 5.64 12.89 20.30
N SER A 86 4.76 12.69 19.30
CA SER A 86 3.38 12.27 19.52
C SER A 86 3.24 10.77 19.80
N ILE A 87 4.30 10.00 19.62
CA ILE A 87 4.35 8.57 19.88
C ILE A 87 4.76 8.35 21.33
N PHE A 88 3.87 7.85 22.19
CA PHE A 88 4.21 7.62 23.61
C PHE A 88 4.02 6.18 24.06
N GLN A 89 3.28 5.38 23.28
CA GLN A 89 3.02 3.99 23.60
C GLN A 89 2.65 3.22 22.34
N LEU A 90 3.07 1.96 22.28
CA LEU A 90 2.80 1.04 21.18
C LEU A 90 1.91 -0.13 21.65
N ARG A 91 0.86 0.15 22.43
CA ARG A 91 0.00 -0.88 23.05
C ARG A 91 -0.72 -1.75 22.01
N GLY A 92 -1.13 -1.16 20.89
CA GLY A 92 -1.74 -1.89 19.78
C GLY A 92 -0.76 -2.86 19.14
N LEU A 93 0.50 -2.44 18.96
CA LEU A 93 1.55 -3.33 18.47
C LEU A 93 1.85 -4.44 19.48
N GLN A 94 1.95 -4.11 20.77
CA GLN A 94 2.13 -5.09 21.84
C GLN A 94 1.03 -6.16 21.80
N GLY A 95 -0.23 -5.73 21.69
CA GLY A 95 -1.37 -6.63 21.55
C GLY A 95 -1.23 -7.52 20.31
N ALA A 96 -0.98 -6.92 19.14
CA ALA A 96 -0.87 -7.65 17.88
C ALA A 96 0.25 -8.70 17.89
N ILE A 97 1.44 -8.38 18.43
CA ILE A 97 2.55 -9.35 18.50
C ILE A 97 2.31 -10.43 19.56
N SER A 98 1.54 -10.14 20.61
CA SER A 98 1.16 -11.10 21.65
C SER A 98 0.00 -12.02 21.25
N GLY A 99 -0.57 -11.85 20.04
CA GLY A 99 -1.71 -12.62 19.55
C GLY A 99 -3.09 -12.07 19.93
N ALA A 100 -3.17 -10.86 20.52
CA ALA A 100 -4.45 -10.19 20.69
C ALA A 100 -5.02 -9.82 19.31
N GLY A 101 -6.31 -10.12 19.09
CA GLY A 101 -6.93 -9.99 17.76
C GLY A 101 -6.84 -11.25 16.89
N GLY A 102 -6.21 -12.32 17.38
CA GLY A 102 -6.17 -13.63 16.74
C GLY A 102 -4.82 -13.98 16.11
N GLY A 103 -4.60 -15.27 15.87
CA GLY A 103 -3.34 -15.81 15.34
C GLY A 103 -2.30 -16.11 16.43
N PRO A 104 -1.19 -16.78 16.07
CA PRO A 104 -0.12 -17.09 17.01
C PRO A 104 0.72 -15.84 17.33
N GLU A 105 1.32 -15.86 18.52
CA GLU A 105 2.32 -14.89 18.98
C GLU A 105 3.48 -14.76 17.97
N CYS A 106 3.90 -13.54 17.66
CA CYS A 106 5.00 -13.23 16.75
C CYS A 106 6.33 -13.16 17.54
N LYS A 107 6.85 -14.32 17.93
CA LYS A 107 8.08 -14.44 18.76
C LYS A 107 9.32 -13.82 18.10
N ASP A 108 9.37 -13.86 16.77
CA ASP A 108 10.50 -13.37 15.99
C ASP A 108 10.31 -11.95 15.47
N PHE A 109 9.37 -11.19 16.05
CA PHE A 109 9.08 -9.83 15.58
C PHE A 109 10.32 -8.93 15.64
N PHE A 110 10.97 -8.80 16.80
CA PHE A 110 12.12 -7.91 16.96
C PHE A 110 13.43 -8.47 16.37
N SER A 111 13.56 -9.80 16.28
CA SER A 111 14.77 -10.44 15.75
C SER A 111 14.77 -10.54 14.23
N VAL A 112 13.60 -10.61 13.58
CA VAL A 112 13.49 -10.88 12.14
C VAL A 112 12.59 -9.90 11.41
N THR A 113 11.33 -9.74 11.85
CA THR A 113 10.33 -8.97 11.08
C THR A 113 10.59 -7.46 11.14
N LEU A 114 10.88 -6.89 12.30
CA LEU A 114 11.14 -5.47 12.48
C LEU A 114 12.41 -5.01 11.74
N PRO A 115 13.56 -5.71 11.82
CA PRO A 115 14.73 -5.37 11.01
C PRO A 115 14.44 -5.30 9.51
N ASP A 116 13.63 -6.23 8.99
CA ASP A 116 13.21 -6.25 7.58
C ASP A 116 12.26 -5.09 7.23
N ILE A 117 11.33 -4.72 8.13
CA ILE A 117 10.50 -3.51 7.99
C ILE A 117 11.38 -2.24 7.96
N ILE A 118 12.33 -2.12 8.89
CA ILE A 118 13.27 -0.97 8.94
C ILE A 118 14.09 -0.91 7.66
N HIS A 119 14.64 -2.04 7.20
CA HIS A 119 15.39 -2.10 5.95
C HIS A 119 14.53 -1.67 4.75
N ALA A 120 13.29 -2.14 4.68
CA ALA A 120 12.35 -1.73 3.64
C ALA A 120 12.07 -0.23 3.66
N ALA A 121 11.91 0.37 4.85
CA ALA A 121 11.64 1.79 5.00
C ALA A 121 12.84 2.65 4.61
N LEU A 122 14.04 2.29 5.09
CA LEU A 122 15.27 3.06 4.85
C LEU A 122 15.78 2.95 3.41
N ASN A 123 15.43 1.89 2.68
CA ASN A 123 15.77 1.74 1.26
C ASN A 123 14.83 2.49 0.30
N LEU A 124 13.84 3.26 0.80
CA LEU A 124 12.82 3.90 -0.03
C LEU A 124 13.43 4.72 -1.19
N GLN A 125 14.46 5.51 -0.91
CA GLN A 125 15.11 6.35 -1.91
C GLN A 125 15.79 5.51 -3.01
N GLU A 126 16.47 4.43 -2.64
CA GLU A 126 17.13 3.55 -3.61
C GLU A 126 16.13 2.75 -4.44
N ILE A 127 15.02 2.31 -3.83
CA ILE A 127 13.92 1.65 -4.54
C ILE A 127 13.30 2.60 -5.57
N MET A 128 13.08 3.87 -5.20
CA MET A 128 12.56 4.89 -6.11
C MET A 128 13.49 5.12 -7.31
N LYS A 129 14.81 5.26 -7.07
CA LYS A 129 15.82 5.37 -8.13
C LYS A 129 15.81 4.14 -9.04
N ALA A 130 15.80 2.93 -8.47
CA ALA A 130 15.76 1.69 -9.24
C ALA A 130 14.51 1.56 -10.11
N CYS A 131 13.39 2.16 -9.68
CA CYS A 131 12.14 2.20 -10.43
C CYS A 131 12.06 3.38 -11.43
N ASN A 132 13.11 4.20 -11.56
CA ASN A 132 13.11 5.45 -12.34
C ASN A 132 11.97 6.42 -11.95
N LEU A 133 11.71 6.54 -10.65
CA LEU A 133 10.69 7.41 -10.08
C LEU A 133 11.35 8.47 -9.19
N ASP A 134 11.33 9.73 -9.63
CA ASP A 134 11.84 10.82 -8.80
C ASP A 134 10.81 11.30 -7.76
N ARG A 135 9.51 11.17 -8.08
CA ARG A 135 8.41 11.65 -7.24
C ARG A 135 7.16 10.79 -7.39
N ILE A 136 6.31 10.80 -6.36
CA ILE A 136 4.99 10.15 -6.40
C ILE A 136 3.92 11.23 -6.57
N PRO A 137 3.16 11.24 -7.68
CA PRO A 137 2.15 12.26 -7.93
C PRO A 137 0.93 12.09 -7.01
N LEU A 138 0.37 13.18 -6.51
CA LEU A 138 -0.88 13.16 -5.75
C LEU A 138 -2.09 13.10 -6.69
N LEU A 139 -3.00 12.17 -6.41
CA LEU A 139 -4.28 12.08 -7.13
C LEU A 139 -5.29 13.09 -6.56
N LYS A 140 -5.06 14.38 -6.83
CA LYS A 140 -5.95 15.48 -6.40
C LYS A 140 -7.38 15.34 -6.92
N GLU A 141 -8.29 16.10 -6.32
CA GLU A 141 -9.65 16.24 -6.83
C GLU A 141 -9.65 16.67 -8.31
N ILE A 142 -10.59 16.10 -9.06
CA ILE A 142 -10.81 16.39 -10.47
C ILE A 142 -11.87 17.51 -10.53
N LYS A 143 -11.41 18.74 -10.77
CA LYS A 143 -12.27 19.95 -10.80
C LYS A 143 -12.92 20.21 -12.17
N THR A 144 -12.85 19.27 -13.10
CA THR A 144 -13.46 19.40 -14.43
C THR A 144 -14.98 19.22 -14.37
N SER A 145 -15.69 19.91 -15.28
CA SER A 145 -17.13 19.73 -15.53
C SER A 145 -17.43 18.51 -16.38
N THR A 146 -16.41 17.94 -17.04
CA THR A 146 -16.51 16.73 -17.85
C THR A 146 -15.94 15.52 -17.10
N SER A 147 -16.39 14.33 -17.51
CA SER A 147 -15.84 13.06 -17.05
C SER A 147 -14.33 13.00 -17.30
N SER A 148 -13.57 12.67 -16.26
CA SER A 148 -12.11 12.59 -16.34
C SER A 148 -11.58 11.64 -15.27
N PHE A 149 -10.37 11.11 -15.48
CA PHE A 149 -9.70 10.25 -14.53
C PHE A 149 -8.21 10.60 -14.43
N ARG A 150 -7.63 10.27 -13.27
CA ARG A 150 -6.20 10.32 -13.00
C ARG A 150 -5.76 8.93 -12.56
N LYS A 151 -4.58 8.51 -13.00
CA LYS A 151 -4.01 7.19 -12.71
C LYS A 151 -2.57 7.32 -12.27
N VAL A 152 -2.18 6.57 -11.25
CA VAL A 152 -0.79 6.31 -10.90
C VAL A 152 -0.57 4.80 -10.81
N VAL A 153 0.58 4.33 -11.29
CA VAL A 153 0.98 2.93 -11.21
C VAL A 153 2.25 2.87 -10.40
N LEU A 154 2.25 2.06 -9.33
CA LEU A 154 3.38 1.93 -8.41
C LEU A 154 3.84 0.46 -8.38
N PRO A 155 5.14 0.18 -8.50
CA PRO A 155 5.68 -1.15 -8.24
C PRO A 155 5.34 -1.63 -6.82
N ARG A 156 4.98 -2.90 -6.64
CA ARG A 156 4.59 -3.43 -5.31
C ARG A 156 5.74 -3.36 -4.30
N VAL A 157 6.99 -3.48 -4.75
CA VAL A 157 8.18 -3.26 -3.91
C VAL A 157 8.25 -1.84 -3.34
N LEU A 158 7.87 -0.82 -4.14
CA LEU A 158 7.77 0.56 -3.69
C LEU A 158 6.62 0.72 -2.69
N VAL A 159 5.45 0.13 -2.98
CA VAL A 159 4.30 0.14 -2.06
C VAL A 159 4.66 -0.47 -0.71
N ARG A 160 5.40 -1.59 -0.69
CA ARG A 160 5.91 -2.21 0.54
C ARG A 160 6.80 -1.25 1.33
N SER A 161 7.72 -0.56 0.67
CA SER A 161 8.60 0.43 1.32
C SER A 161 7.82 1.63 1.88
N LEU A 162 6.83 2.12 1.14
CA LEU A 162 5.92 3.17 1.63
C LEU A 162 5.14 2.68 2.85
N MET A 163 4.55 1.50 2.83
CA MET A 163 3.85 0.92 3.98
C MET A 163 4.76 0.73 5.20
N ALA A 164 6.04 0.37 5.00
CA ALA A 164 7.00 0.29 6.10
C ALA A 164 7.24 1.67 6.74
N ASN A 165 7.32 2.73 5.93
CA ASN A 165 7.38 4.11 6.42
C ASN A 165 6.09 4.53 7.15
N MET A 166 4.90 4.09 6.68
CA MET A 166 3.64 4.31 7.40
C MET A 166 3.63 3.59 8.76
N PHE A 167 4.12 2.35 8.82
CA PHE A 167 4.22 1.54 10.02
C PHE A 167 5.18 2.15 11.04
N LEU A 168 6.32 2.69 10.60
CA LEU A 168 7.29 3.36 11.45
C LEU A 168 6.94 4.83 11.73
N CYS A 169 5.80 5.31 11.23
CA CYS A 169 5.33 6.69 11.37
C CYS A 169 6.38 7.74 10.95
N THR A 170 7.13 7.48 9.88
CA THR A 170 8.17 8.41 9.40
C THR A 170 7.61 9.53 8.52
N PHE A 171 6.38 9.38 8.01
CA PHE A 171 5.71 10.45 7.28
C PHE A 171 5.26 11.57 8.22
N LYS A 172 5.69 12.79 7.93
CA LYS A 172 5.13 13.99 8.56
C LYS A 172 3.70 14.21 8.06
N HIS A 173 2.83 14.72 8.93
CA HIS A 173 1.48 15.12 8.55
C HIS A 173 1.54 16.18 7.44
N GLN A 174 0.97 15.86 6.28
CA GLN A 174 0.95 16.75 5.13
C GLN A 174 -0.39 17.48 5.07
N GLN A 175 -0.36 18.78 5.31
CA GLN A 175 -1.42 19.68 4.88
C GLN A 175 -1.10 20.10 3.45
N VAL A 176 -1.80 19.53 2.47
CA VAL A 176 -1.62 19.87 1.06
C VAL A 176 -2.77 20.82 0.67
N GLY A 177 -2.56 22.12 0.91
CA GLY A 177 -3.60 23.14 0.70
C GLY A 177 -4.69 23.13 1.77
N GLU A 178 -5.93 23.45 1.38
CA GLU A 178 -7.10 23.53 2.27
C GLU A 178 -7.85 22.20 2.45
N GLU A 179 -7.51 21.16 1.66
CA GLU A 179 -8.19 19.88 1.70
C GLU A 179 -7.47 18.91 2.65
N PRO A 180 -8.15 18.38 3.70
CA PRO A 180 -7.52 17.43 4.61
C PRO A 180 -7.22 16.11 3.87
N MET A 181 -5.94 15.77 3.77
CA MET A 181 -5.50 14.45 3.30
C MET A 181 -5.72 13.40 4.40
N PRO A 182 -6.08 12.15 4.04
CA PRO A 182 -6.17 11.08 5.03
C PRO A 182 -4.80 10.85 5.70
N THR A 183 -4.84 10.40 6.95
CA THR A 183 -3.64 10.09 7.71
C THR A 183 -2.80 9.02 6.99
N CYS A 184 -1.50 9.29 6.86
CA CYS A 184 -0.54 8.43 6.16
C CYS A 184 0.32 7.59 7.11
N THR A 185 -0.02 7.51 8.40
CA THR A 185 0.74 6.76 9.42
C THR A 185 -0.14 5.76 10.15
N PHE A 186 0.49 4.75 10.76
CA PHE A 186 -0.21 3.74 11.56
C PHE A 186 -0.37 4.14 13.02
N GLN A 187 -0.16 5.42 13.37
CA GLN A 187 -0.14 5.87 14.76
C GLN A 187 -1.39 5.46 15.55
N VAL A 188 -2.58 5.59 14.95
CA VAL A 188 -3.85 5.19 15.57
C VAL A 188 -3.88 3.67 15.84
N LEU A 189 -3.43 2.87 14.86
CA LEU A 189 -3.37 1.42 14.98
C LEU A 189 -2.38 1.01 16.08
N LEU A 190 -1.17 1.56 16.06
CA LEU A 190 -0.09 1.24 17.00
C LEU A 190 -0.45 1.58 18.45
N LYS A 191 -1.28 2.61 18.66
CA LYS A 191 -1.71 3.04 19.99
C LYS A 191 -2.91 2.26 20.53
N ASN A 192 -3.83 1.83 19.67
CA ASN A 192 -5.11 1.26 20.07
C ASN A 192 -5.01 -0.26 20.28
N ALA A 193 -5.27 -0.72 21.50
CA ALA A 193 -5.19 -2.13 21.89
C ALA A 193 -6.52 -2.90 21.80
N SER A 194 -7.55 -2.32 21.18
CA SER A 194 -8.80 -3.06 20.92
C SER A 194 -8.54 -4.24 19.99
N ALA A 195 -9.24 -5.36 20.21
CA ALA A 195 -9.00 -6.60 19.48
C ALA A 195 -9.09 -6.43 17.94
N GLN A 196 -9.98 -5.55 17.47
CA GLN A 196 -10.15 -5.25 16.05
C GLN A 196 -8.92 -4.54 15.45
N GLU A 197 -8.37 -3.55 16.15
CA GLU A 197 -7.18 -2.84 15.69
C GLU A 197 -5.92 -3.71 15.78
N CYS A 198 -5.81 -4.54 16.84
CA CYS A 198 -4.75 -5.53 16.95
C CYS A 198 -4.81 -6.56 15.80
N ALA A 199 -6.01 -7.01 15.41
CA ALA A 199 -6.18 -7.91 14.28
C ALA A 199 -5.72 -7.27 12.96
N LYS A 200 -6.08 -6.00 12.71
CA LYS A 200 -5.60 -5.24 11.54
C LYS A 200 -4.07 -5.09 11.54
N LEU A 201 -3.47 -4.74 12.68
CA LEU A 201 -2.01 -4.69 12.81
C LEU A 201 -1.38 -6.05 12.56
N ARG A 202 -1.96 -7.14 13.06
CA ARG A 202 -1.46 -8.49 12.82
C ARG A 202 -1.49 -8.83 11.33
N MET A 203 -2.49 -8.40 10.58
CA MET A 203 -2.54 -8.54 9.13
C MET A 203 -1.38 -7.81 8.44
N PHE A 204 -1.06 -6.58 8.86
CA PHE A 204 0.10 -5.85 8.32
C PHE A 204 1.43 -6.51 8.69
N VAL A 205 1.60 -6.95 9.94
CA VAL A 205 2.78 -7.72 10.36
C VAL A 205 2.91 -8.99 9.50
N HIS A 206 1.81 -9.69 9.28
CA HIS A 206 1.79 -10.88 8.43
C HIS A 206 2.14 -10.59 6.97
N TYR A 207 1.68 -9.46 6.43
CA TYR A 207 2.08 -8.99 5.10
C TYR A 207 3.60 -8.79 5.02
N PHE A 208 4.23 -8.16 6.01
CA PHE A 208 5.69 -8.00 6.05
C PHE A 208 6.42 -9.33 6.22
N GLU A 209 5.92 -10.26 7.05
CA GLU A 209 6.45 -11.62 7.17
C GLU A 209 6.46 -12.35 5.81
N ARG A 210 5.38 -12.24 5.04
CA ARG A 210 5.24 -12.88 3.72
C ARG A 210 6.09 -12.25 2.63
N THR A 211 6.33 -10.95 2.72
CA THR A 211 7.06 -10.17 1.70
C THR A 211 8.52 -9.89 2.11
N ARG A 212 9.00 -10.63 3.10
CA ARG A 212 10.38 -10.54 3.60
C ARG A 212 11.37 -10.80 2.47
N GLY A 213 12.47 -10.05 2.47
CA GLY A 213 13.48 -10.12 1.40
C GLY A 213 13.17 -9.24 0.18
N GLY A 214 12.01 -8.59 0.14
CA GLY A 214 11.72 -7.51 -0.81
C GLY A 214 11.30 -7.95 -2.21
N ASP A 215 11.22 -9.25 -2.48
CA ASP A 215 10.69 -9.76 -3.75
C ASP A 215 9.16 -9.73 -3.75
N VAL A 216 8.60 -8.62 -4.23
CA VAL A 216 7.16 -8.45 -4.40
C VAL A 216 6.89 -8.05 -5.85
N PRO A 217 6.74 -9.02 -6.76
CA PRO A 217 6.58 -8.74 -8.18
C PRO A 217 5.21 -8.14 -8.49
N GLY A 218 5.18 -7.29 -9.52
CA GLY A 218 3.97 -6.66 -10.05
C GLY A 218 3.79 -5.20 -9.62
N CYS A 219 2.65 -4.63 -10.00
CA CYS A 219 2.32 -3.23 -9.80
C CYS A 219 0.90 -3.06 -9.22
N VAL A 220 0.67 -1.92 -8.57
CA VAL A 220 -0.64 -1.46 -8.11
C VAL A 220 -1.03 -0.24 -8.92
N ALA A 221 -2.22 -0.27 -9.53
CA ALA A 221 -2.78 0.89 -10.22
C ALA A 221 -3.84 1.55 -9.34
N LEU A 222 -3.63 2.81 -9.00
CA LEU A 222 -4.58 3.65 -8.29
C LEU A 222 -5.23 4.60 -9.29
N ILE A 223 -6.56 4.57 -9.36
CA ILE A 223 -7.35 5.38 -10.30
C ILE A 223 -8.33 6.24 -9.51
N ARG A 224 -8.25 7.55 -9.68
CA ARG A 224 -9.29 8.50 -9.23
C ARG A 224 -10.09 8.92 -10.44
N GLN A 225 -11.38 8.64 -10.45
CA GLN A 225 -12.28 8.95 -11.55
C GLN A 225 -13.40 9.87 -11.06
N LYS A 226 -13.71 10.90 -11.85
CA LYS A 226 -14.92 11.70 -11.72
C LYS A 226 -15.73 11.48 -12.98
N THR A 227 -16.96 11.00 -12.80
CA THR A 227 -17.88 10.79 -13.91
C THR A 227 -18.95 11.85 -13.82
N TYR A 228 -19.15 12.58 -14.92
CA TYR A 228 -20.32 13.42 -15.08
C TYR A 228 -21.46 12.53 -15.58
N LEU A 229 -22.52 12.41 -14.78
CA LEU A 229 -23.74 11.75 -15.20
C LEU A 229 -24.70 12.85 -15.67
N ASP A 230 -24.99 12.86 -16.96
CA ASP A 230 -26.06 13.68 -17.50
C ASP A 230 -27.39 13.00 -17.15
N GLU A 231 -28.23 13.67 -16.36
CA GLU A 231 -29.54 13.17 -15.94
C GLU A 231 -30.42 12.83 -17.15
N MET A 232 -30.33 13.59 -18.25
CA MET A 232 -31.07 13.28 -19.47
C MET A 232 -30.60 11.96 -20.11
N ILE A 233 -29.33 11.58 -19.99
CA ILE A 233 -28.83 10.30 -20.50
C ILE A 233 -29.39 9.14 -19.67
N LEU A 234 -29.51 9.32 -18.35
CA LEU A 234 -30.08 8.28 -17.48
C LEU A 234 -31.57 8.07 -17.77
N GLU A 235 -32.35 9.15 -17.84
CA GLU A 235 -33.79 9.11 -18.12
C GLU A 235 -34.13 8.51 -19.49
N ASN A 236 -33.28 8.78 -20.49
CA ASN A 236 -33.47 8.28 -21.85
C ASN A 236 -32.72 6.96 -22.12
N SER A 237 -32.08 6.36 -21.10
CA SER A 237 -31.34 5.13 -21.25
C SER A 237 -32.28 3.97 -21.60
N LYS A 238 -32.04 3.33 -22.76
CA LYS A 238 -32.74 2.12 -23.21
C LYS A 238 -31.92 0.85 -22.94
N GLN A 239 -30.85 0.96 -22.15
CA GLN A 239 -30.03 -0.21 -21.87
C GLN A 239 -30.82 -1.20 -21.02
N PRO A 240 -30.79 -2.51 -21.35
CA PRO A 240 -31.47 -3.52 -20.56
C PRO A 240 -30.83 -3.62 -19.18
N LEU A 241 -31.61 -4.04 -18.19
CA LEU A 241 -31.08 -4.40 -16.88
C LEU A 241 -30.05 -5.51 -17.05
N LEU A 242 -28.88 -5.33 -16.43
CA LEU A 242 -27.86 -6.37 -16.37
C LEU A 242 -28.36 -7.53 -15.49
N ALA A 243 -27.92 -8.74 -15.80
CA ALA A 243 -28.21 -9.90 -14.97
C ALA A 243 -27.64 -9.69 -13.56
N ILE A 244 -28.47 -9.92 -12.54
CA ILE A 244 -28.07 -9.81 -11.13
C ILE A 244 -28.01 -11.22 -10.55
N SER A 245 -26.83 -11.58 -10.03
CA SER A 245 -26.68 -12.79 -9.20
C SER A 245 -26.75 -12.37 -7.75
N VAL A 246 -27.74 -12.88 -7.02
CA VAL A 246 -27.93 -12.60 -5.59
C VAL A 246 -27.59 -13.86 -4.82
N ALA A 247 -26.57 -13.79 -3.96
CA ALA A 247 -26.30 -14.85 -3.01
C ALA A 247 -27.37 -14.84 -1.90
N PRO A 248 -27.75 -16.01 -1.35
CA PRO A 248 -28.62 -16.06 -0.18
C PRO A 248 -28.07 -15.26 0.98
N ASP A 249 -28.97 -14.78 1.84
CA ASP A 249 -28.59 -14.02 3.04
C ASP A 249 -27.57 -14.81 3.88
N GLY A 250 -26.46 -14.14 4.22
CA GLY A 250 -25.40 -14.73 5.03
C GLY A 250 -24.49 -15.73 4.31
N VAL A 251 -24.56 -15.85 2.97
CA VAL A 251 -23.72 -16.76 2.18
C VAL A 251 -22.76 -15.99 1.28
N GLY A 252 -21.45 -16.20 1.49
CA GLY A 252 -20.35 -15.70 0.66
C GLY A 252 -19.90 -14.27 0.97
N PHE A 253 -18.66 -13.95 0.58
CA PHE A 253 -18.12 -12.59 0.54
C PHE A 253 -17.89 -12.14 -0.90
N VAL A 254 -17.80 -10.82 -1.14
CA VAL A 254 -17.55 -10.23 -2.47
C VAL A 254 -16.28 -10.81 -3.13
N ASP A 255 -15.32 -11.25 -2.33
CA ASP A 255 -14.01 -11.76 -2.79
C ASP A 255 -13.98 -13.28 -3.04
N ASP A 256 -15.03 -14.02 -2.66
CA ASP A 256 -15.06 -15.49 -2.80
C ASP A 256 -15.45 -15.95 -4.23
N ALA A 257 -15.83 -15.02 -5.11
CA ALA A 257 -16.35 -15.30 -6.44
C ALA A 257 -15.27 -15.38 -7.55
N CYS A 258 -14.00 -15.61 -7.19
CA CYS A 258 -12.95 -15.95 -8.15
C CYS A 258 -12.81 -17.48 -8.26
N GLY A 259 -13.78 -18.10 -8.93
CA GLY A 259 -13.74 -19.49 -9.40
C GLY A 259 -13.66 -19.57 -10.91
#